data_AF-A0A9D7F722-F1
#
_entry.id   AF-A0A9D7F722-F1
#
_cell.length_a   1.000
_cell.length_b   1.000
_cell.length_c   1.000
_cell.angle_alpha   90.00
_cell.angle_beta   90.00
_cell.angle_gamma   90.00
#
_symmetry.space_group_name_H-M   'P 1'
#
loop_
_entity.id
_entity.type
_entity.pdbx_description
1 polymer ?
#
loop_
_entity_poly.entity_id
_entity_poly.type
_entity_poly.pdbx_seq_one_letter_code
_entity_poly.pdbx_strand_id
1 'polypeptide(L)'
;MDIVSASTFSNNVVWFENLNGQGEYGDPRLIVDVGWFGVDYLYVADLDGDIDPDVLILKDLEYLLFSNLLKPSSFFSEPQNLQMTAGSLIIMDLNGDELPDILGQIGQNVGWFENTSGGFRIG
;
A
#
# COMPACT_ATOMS: atom_id res chain seq x y z
N MET A 1 11.27 11.23 -7.32
CA MET A 1 9.99 10.60 -6.93
C MET A 1 9.78 9.40 -7.80
N ASP A 2 9.54 8.28 -7.14
CA ASP A 2 9.43 6.97 -7.76
C ASP A 2 8.00 6.69 -8.23
N ILE A 3 7.80 5.56 -8.91
CA ILE A 3 6.49 5.13 -9.38
C ILE A 3 6.22 3.70 -8.92
N VAL A 4 5.02 3.47 -8.38
CA VAL A 4 4.46 2.12 -8.23
C VAL A 4 3.37 1.93 -9.27
N SER A 5 3.36 0.78 -9.94
CA SER A 5 2.39 0.46 -10.97
C SER A 5 1.84 -0.95 -10.76
N ALA A 6 0.55 -1.11 -10.99
CA ALA A 6 -0.08 -2.41 -11.14
C ALA A 6 -0.47 -2.65 -12.60
N SER A 7 -0.32 -3.88 -13.09
CA SER A 7 -0.66 -4.26 -14.46
C SER A 7 -1.51 -5.51 -14.46
N THR A 8 -2.70 -5.43 -15.07
CA THR A 8 -3.59 -6.58 -15.29
C THR A 8 -3.13 -7.49 -16.43
N PHE A 9 -2.24 -7.00 -17.31
CA PHE A 9 -1.70 -7.81 -18.40
C PHE A 9 -0.56 -8.72 -17.92
N SER A 10 0.35 -8.17 -17.10
CA SER A 10 1.47 -8.92 -16.55
C SER A 10 1.20 -9.45 -15.14
N ASN A 11 0.03 -9.17 -14.56
CA ASN A 11 -0.37 -9.63 -13.22
C ASN A 11 0.60 -9.24 -12.10
N ASN A 12 1.28 -8.10 -12.24
CA ASN A 12 2.33 -7.68 -11.31
C ASN A 12 2.06 -6.31 -10.75
N VAL A 13 2.51 -6.12 -9.52
CA VAL A 13 2.76 -4.81 -8.91
C VAL A 13 4.27 -4.60 -8.88
N VAL A 14 4.72 -3.48 -9.45
CA VAL A 14 6.13 -3.17 -9.63
C VAL A 14 6.45 -1.75 -9.17
N TRP A 15 7.69 -1.53 -8.73
CA TRP A 15 8.25 -0.23 -8.40
C TRP A 15 9.34 0.16 -9.40
N PHE A 16 9.32 1.41 -9.83
CA PHE A 16 10.34 2.05 -10.66
C PHE A 16 11.05 3.13 -9.84
N GLU A 17 12.32 2.90 -9.55
CA GLU A 17 13.19 3.88 -8.89
C GLU A 17 13.52 5.02 -9.86
N ASN A 18 13.38 6.27 -9.39
CA ASN A 18 13.80 7.45 -10.13
C ASN A 18 15.27 7.75 -9.84
N LEU A 19 16.12 7.43 -10.81
CA LEU A 19 17.57 7.38 -10.66
C LEU A 19 18.24 8.75 -10.48
N ASN A 20 17.60 9.81 -10.98
CA ASN A 20 18.21 11.15 -11.03
C ASN A 20 17.30 12.27 -10.50
N GLY A 21 16.10 11.94 -10.02
CA GLY A 21 15.10 12.91 -9.56
C GLY A 21 14.43 13.73 -10.67
N GLN A 22 14.76 13.47 -11.94
CA GLN A 22 14.24 14.17 -13.13
C GLN A 22 13.33 13.28 -13.99
N GLY A 23 13.04 12.05 -13.52
CA GLY A 23 12.16 11.11 -14.22
C GLY A 23 12.89 10.14 -15.15
N GLU A 24 14.19 9.94 -14.93
CA GLU A 24 14.90 8.78 -15.48
C GLU A 24 14.67 7.59 -14.55
N TYR A 25 14.00 6.56 -15.04
CA TYR A 25 13.61 5.40 -14.25
C TYR A 25 14.47 4.18 -14.57
N GLY A 26 14.82 3.41 -13.54
CA GLY A 26 15.48 2.11 -13.68
C GLY A 26 14.53 1.01 -14.16
N ASP A 27 15.06 -0.21 -14.25
CA ASP A 27 14.26 -1.40 -14.53
C ASP A 27 13.20 -1.64 -13.44
N PRO A 28 12.01 -2.18 -13.78
CA PRO A 28 10.96 -2.47 -12.82
C PRO A 28 11.45 -3.49 -11.79
N ARG A 29 11.26 -3.18 -10.52
CA ARG A 29 11.46 -4.09 -9.39
C ARG A 29 10.11 -4.69 -9.00
N LEU A 30 10.01 -6.02 -9.02
CA LEU A 30 8.79 -6.72 -8.64
C LEU A 30 8.53 -6.55 -7.14
N ILE A 31 7.32 -6.10 -6.78
CA ILE A 31 6.82 -6.11 -5.41
C ILE A 31 6.10 -7.44 -5.18
N VAL A 32 5.11 -7.74 -6.04
CA VAL A 32 4.30 -8.96 -5.94
C VAL A 32 3.76 -9.36 -7.32
N ASP A 33 3.79 -10.66 -7.61
CA ASP A 33 2.97 -11.28 -8.65
C ASP A 33 1.61 -11.62 -8.03
N VAL A 34 0.57 -10.93 -8.48
CA VAL A 34 -0.80 -11.09 -7.97
C VAL A 34 -1.56 -12.19 -8.72
N GLY A 35 -0.93 -12.85 -9.70
CA GLY A 35 -1.60 -13.85 -10.51
C GLY A 35 -2.79 -13.29 -11.28
N TRP A 36 -3.68 -14.18 -11.72
CA TRP A 36 -4.80 -13.81 -12.58
C TRP A 36 -5.68 -12.71 -11.97
N PHE A 37 -6.19 -11.84 -12.85
CA PHE A 37 -7.14 -10.75 -12.56
C PHE A 37 -6.56 -9.45 -11.99
N GLY A 38 -5.27 -9.40 -11.65
CA GLY A 38 -4.61 -8.15 -11.23
C GLY A 38 -5.05 -7.67 -9.84
N VAL A 39 -4.99 -6.35 -9.62
CA VAL A 39 -5.45 -5.69 -8.38
C VAL A 39 -6.58 -4.71 -8.71
N ASP A 40 -7.53 -4.57 -7.81
CA ASP A 40 -8.67 -3.66 -7.94
C ASP A 40 -8.29 -2.22 -7.58
N TYR A 41 -7.46 -2.08 -6.54
CA TYR A 41 -6.95 -0.79 -6.06
C TYR A 41 -5.49 -0.90 -5.65
N LEU A 42 -4.80 0.23 -5.76
CA LEU A 42 -3.42 0.42 -5.32
C LEU A 42 -3.33 1.77 -4.59
N TYR A 43 -2.77 1.74 -3.39
CA TYR A 43 -2.54 2.91 -2.55
C TYR A 43 -1.09 2.93 -2.09
N VAL A 44 -0.56 4.14 -1.86
CA VAL A 44 0.81 4.36 -1.38
C VAL A 44 0.77 5.40 -0.27
N ALA A 45 1.24 5.04 0.92
CA ALA A 45 1.33 5.88 2.11
C ALA A 45 2.23 5.20 3.16
N ASP A 46 2.75 5.94 4.12
CA ASP A 46 3.48 5.40 5.28
C ASP A 46 2.49 4.74 6.26
N LEU A 47 2.29 3.43 6.16
CA LEU A 47 1.24 2.69 6.86
C LEU A 47 1.78 1.85 8.03
N ASP A 48 3.10 1.72 8.17
CA ASP A 48 3.74 1.17 9.36
C ASP A 48 4.42 2.22 10.26
N GLY A 49 4.43 3.49 9.84
CA GLY A 49 4.84 4.63 10.63
C GLY A 49 6.35 4.80 10.73
N ASP A 50 7.09 4.30 9.73
CA ASP A 50 8.54 4.40 9.66
C ASP A 50 9.05 5.52 8.74
N ILE A 51 8.14 6.38 8.26
CA ILE A 51 8.32 7.51 7.33
C ILE A 51 8.60 7.14 5.87
N ASP A 52 8.68 5.85 5.54
CA ASP A 52 8.83 5.38 4.17
C ASP A 52 7.48 4.97 3.56
N PRO A 53 7.15 5.35 2.31
CA PRO A 53 5.88 4.96 1.73
C PRO A 53 5.78 3.46 1.45
N ASP A 54 4.72 2.85 1.97
CA ASP A 54 4.34 1.45 1.78
C ASP A 54 3.39 1.27 0.60
N VAL A 55 3.16 0.02 0.21
CA VAL A 55 2.20 -0.34 -0.85
C VAL A 55 1.05 -1.14 -0.28
N LEU A 56 -0.17 -0.62 -0.42
CA LEU A 56 -1.41 -1.31 -0.07
C LEU A 56 -2.18 -1.65 -1.35
N ILE A 57 -2.54 -2.91 -1.54
CA ILE A 57 -3.38 -3.34 -2.67
C ILE A 57 -4.70 -3.92 -2.19
N LEU A 58 -5.74 -3.82 -3.02
CA LEU A 58 -6.94 -4.64 -2.88
C LEU A 58 -6.91 -5.72 -3.96
N LYS A 59 -6.97 -6.98 -3.56
CA LYS A 59 -7.02 -8.14 -4.45
C LYS A 59 -7.99 -9.17 -3.88
N ASP A 60 -8.92 -9.66 -4.70
CA ASP A 60 -9.90 -10.68 -4.29
C ASP A 60 -10.62 -10.33 -2.98
N LEU A 61 -10.97 -9.05 -2.80
CA LEU A 61 -11.59 -8.51 -1.59
C LEU A 61 -10.69 -8.51 -0.34
N GLU A 62 -9.39 -8.74 -0.49
CA GLU A 62 -8.40 -8.68 0.59
C GLU A 62 -7.46 -7.49 0.42
N TYR A 63 -7.34 -6.69 1.49
CA TYR A 63 -6.32 -5.66 1.56
C TYR A 63 -5.00 -6.24 2.04
N LEU A 64 -3.97 -6.15 1.19
CA LEU A 64 -2.62 -6.66 1.47
C LEU A 64 -1.64 -5.48 1.51
N LEU A 65 -1.03 -5.28 2.68
CA LEU A 65 0.01 -4.29 2.92
C LEU A 65 1.40 -4.91 2.70
N PHE A 66 2.24 -4.21 1.95
CA PHE A 66 3.64 -4.50 1.72
C PHE A 66 4.44 -3.32 2.26
N SER A 67 5.04 -3.48 3.45
CA SER A 67 5.87 -2.46 4.07
C SER A 67 7.18 -2.27 3.30
N ASN A 68 7.58 -1.03 3.05
CA ASN A 68 8.86 -0.71 2.45
C ASN A 68 9.98 -0.87 3.49
N LEU A 69 10.93 -1.76 3.23
CA LEU A 69 12.00 -2.07 4.16
C LEU A 69 13.30 -1.32 3.87
N LEU A 70 13.35 -0.55 2.77
CA LEU A 70 14.55 0.12 2.23
C LEU A 70 15.80 -0.79 2.08
N LYS A 71 15.61 -2.11 1.96
CA LYS A 71 16.71 -3.08 1.89
C LYS A 71 16.98 -3.52 0.45
N PRO A 72 18.22 -3.39 -0.07
CA PRO A 72 18.56 -3.76 -1.45
C PRO A 72 18.23 -5.20 -1.87
N SER A 73 18.15 -6.13 -0.91
CA SER A 73 17.86 -7.54 -1.15
C SER A 73 16.41 -7.94 -0.86
N SER A 74 15.61 -7.06 -0.24
CA SER A 74 14.22 -7.31 0.14
C SER A 74 13.55 -5.95 0.36
N PHE A 75 13.20 -5.28 -0.75
CA PHE A 75 12.67 -3.91 -0.67
C PHE A 75 11.32 -3.83 0.02
N PHE A 76 10.52 -4.89 -0.02
CA PHE A 76 9.21 -4.95 0.63
C PHE A 76 9.10 -6.16 1.56
N SER A 77 8.19 -6.08 2.53
CA SER A 77 7.82 -7.18 3.42
C SER A 77 7.03 -8.27 2.71
N GLU A 78 6.85 -9.41 3.38
CA GLU A 78 5.75 -10.33 3.07
C GLU A 78 4.39 -9.62 3.25
N PRO A 79 3.34 -10.01 2.52
CA PRO A 79 2.05 -9.35 2.60
C PRO A 79 1.39 -9.52 3.97
N GLN A 80 0.97 -8.41 4.57
CA GLN A 80 0.10 -8.39 5.73
C GLN A 80 -1.35 -8.15 5.31
N ASN A 81 -2.25 -9.08 5.64
CA ASN A 81 -3.68 -8.88 5.43
C ASN A 81 -4.25 -7.97 6.55
N LEU A 82 -4.83 -6.82 6.18
CA LEU A 82 -5.38 -5.85 7.14
C LEU A 82 -6.75 -6.25 7.70
N GLN A 83 -7.37 -7.32 7.20
CA GLN A 83 -8.68 -7.84 7.63
C GLN A 83 -9.81 -6.81 7.57
N MET A 84 -9.68 -5.84 6.66
CA MET A 84 -10.66 -4.78 6.43
C MET A 84 -11.73 -5.24 5.43
N THR A 85 -12.90 -4.59 5.48
CA THR A 85 -13.94 -4.84 4.48
C THR A 85 -13.54 -4.20 3.15
N ALA A 86 -13.52 -4.99 2.08
CA ALA A 86 -13.22 -4.52 0.73
C ALA A 86 -14.11 -3.33 0.31
N GLY A 87 -13.48 -2.31 -0.27
CA GLY A 87 -14.16 -1.12 -0.77
C GLY A 87 -13.20 -0.12 -1.40
N SER A 88 -13.63 1.13 -1.53
CA SER A 88 -12.69 2.24 -1.74
C SER A 88 -12.26 2.78 -0.39
N LEU A 89 -10.98 3.14 -0.25
CA LEU A 89 -10.44 3.74 0.96
C LEU A 89 -10.03 5.19 0.70
N ILE A 90 -10.00 5.97 1.77
CA ILE A 90 -9.29 7.25 1.83
C ILE A 90 -8.20 7.08 2.87
N ILE A 91 -6.98 7.48 2.51
CA ILE A 91 -5.82 7.45 3.40
C ILE A 91 -5.39 8.88 3.67
N MET A 92 -5.48 9.30 4.93
CA MET A 92 -5.11 10.65 5.37
C MET A 92 -5.02 10.71 6.89
N ASP A 93 -4.27 11.66 7.42
CA ASP A 93 -4.29 11.98 8.85
C ASP A 93 -5.67 12.52 9.25
N LEU A 94 -6.41 11.79 10.09
CA LEU A 94 -7.76 12.14 10.55
C LEU A 94 -7.78 12.72 11.95
N ASN A 95 -6.77 12.44 12.78
CA ASN A 95 -6.75 12.79 14.20
C ASN A 95 -5.69 13.86 14.55
N GLY A 96 -4.82 14.22 13.61
CA GLY A 96 -3.74 15.20 13.75
C GLY A 96 -2.46 14.66 14.38
N ASP A 97 -2.21 13.35 14.34
CA ASP A 97 -1.01 12.71 14.91
C ASP A 97 0.14 12.50 13.92
N GLU A 98 -0.01 13.01 12.69
CA GLU A 98 0.94 12.91 11.58
C GLU A 98 1.13 11.49 11.00
N LEU A 99 0.36 10.50 11.46
CA LEU A 99 0.26 9.19 10.82
C LEU A 99 -0.97 9.14 9.91
N PRO A 100 -0.87 8.58 8.68
CA PRO A 100 -2.02 8.46 7.83
C PRO A 100 -2.95 7.35 8.32
N ASP A 101 -4.20 7.73 8.59
CA ASP A 101 -5.27 6.82 8.95
C ASP A 101 -6.03 6.32 7.71
N ILE A 102 -6.84 5.27 7.89
CA ILE A 102 -7.68 4.73 6.82
C ILE A 102 -9.15 4.97 7.11
N LEU A 103 -9.82 5.77 6.29
CA LEU A 103 -11.28 5.87 6.25
C LEU A 103 -11.82 4.87 5.21
N GLY A 104 -12.76 4.01 5.62
CA GLY A 104 -13.27 2.95 4.77
C GLY A 104 -14.59 2.36 5.25
N GLN A 105 -15.00 1.26 4.63
CA GLN A 105 -16.19 0.55 5.03
C GLN A 105 -15.92 -0.34 6.26
N ILE A 106 -16.78 -0.25 7.27
CA ILE A 106 -16.81 -1.14 8.43
C ILE A 106 -18.21 -1.75 8.54
N GLY A 107 -18.35 -3.00 8.07
CA GLY A 107 -19.65 -3.64 7.97
C GLY A 107 -20.56 -2.94 6.97
N GLN A 108 -21.66 -2.34 7.46
CA GLN A 108 -22.62 -1.59 6.63
C GLN A 108 -22.45 -0.06 6.76
N ASN A 109 -21.46 0.40 7.51
CA ASN A 109 -21.23 1.81 7.78
C ASN A 109 -19.88 2.26 7.21
N VAL A 110 -19.66 3.57 7.19
CA VAL A 110 -18.32 4.16 7.03
C VAL A 110 -17.73 4.33 8.43
N GLY A 111 -16.47 3.95 8.59
CA GLY A 111 -15.68 4.16 9.81
C GLY A 111 -14.21 4.33 9.47
N TRP A 112 -13.38 4.61 10.46
CA TRP A 112 -11.95 4.82 10.25
C TRP A 112 -11.11 3.90 11.13
N PHE A 113 -9.92 3.62 10.66
CA PHE A 113 -8.89 2.82 11.31
C PHE A 113 -7.69 3.72 11.59
N GLU A 114 -7.43 3.94 12.88
CA GLU A 114 -6.29 4.71 13.36
C GLU A 114 -4.99 3.93 13.14
N ASN A 115 -4.01 4.56 12.50
CA ASN A 115 -2.67 4.02 12.39
C ASN A 115 -1.89 4.29 13.68
N THR A 116 -1.31 3.25 14.29
CA THR A 116 -0.55 3.38 15.54
C THR A 116 0.95 3.11 15.37
N SER A 117 1.51 3.26 14.16
CA SER A 117 2.94 2.98 13.85
C SER A 117 3.37 1.52 14.16
N GLY A 118 2.40 0.62 14.14
CA GLY A 118 2.60 -0.81 14.43
C GLY A 118 1.37 -1.65 14.14
N GLY A 119 0.38 -1.07 13.45
CA GLY A 119 -0.91 -1.67 13.17
C GLY A 119 -2.03 -0.65 13.14
N PHE A 120 -3.24 -1.17 13.01
CA PHE A 120 -4.46 -0.38 12.90
C PHE A 120 -5.45 -0.75 13.99
N ARG A 121 -6.19 0.23 14.51
CA ARG A 121 -7.33 -0.01 15.42
C ARG A 121 -8.55 0.78 14.99
N ILE A 122 -9.74 0.30 15.31
CA ILE A 122 -10.99 1.05 15.05
C ILE A 122 -11.03 2.26 15.99
N GLY A 123 -11.21 3.45 15.42
CA GLY A 123 -11.38 4.71 16.17
C GLY A 123 -12.83 5.17 16.28
#